data_AF-A0A922AKC8-F1
#
_entry.id   AF-A0A922AKC8-F1
#
_cell.length_a   1.000
_cell.length_b   1.000
_cell.length_c   1.000
_cell.angle_alpha   90.00
_cell.angle_beta   90.00
_cell.angle_gamma   90.00
#
_symmetry.space_group_name_H-M   'P 1'
#
loop_
_entity.id
_entity.type
_entity.pdbx_description
1 polymer ?
#
loop_
_entity_poly.entity_id
_entity_poly.type
_entity_poly.pdbx_seq_one_letter_code
_entity_poly.pdbx_strand_id
1 'polypeptide(L)'
;MAELAGIFLSPLLQVFFERVASRQFVDFFRRHKLDQALLNKLKMALLSVNAVFEDAEEKQVTNPNVKEWLDELKDAIYDAEDILDEIDTEAMRCKLDAEFLTTTSKVRKAFSNYLKVSFVKKIEPKIKQVLDRLEYLVRQKDDIGLKEGVQGKPSGRLPATSLVEESGICGREDDKQEIIKSLLSDDVSGNKLSVIAIIGMGGLGKTTLAQLLYNDESVKEHFDLKAWACVSDDFDVFKVTKAILEGVGSSANGDGMTLNWLQSKLKESLTGKKFLLVLDDVWNDNYMKWEALSNPFRFGAQGSRVLVTTREE
;
A
#
# COMPACT_ATOMS: atom_id res chain seq x y z
N MET A 1 18.03 -23.71 -1.70
CA MET A 1 17.31 -23.21 -0.51
C MET A 1 17.59 -21.72 -0.43
N ALA A 2 16.86 -20.93 -1.23
CA ALA A 2 16.97 -19.48 -1.19
C ALA A 2 15.90 -18.98 -0.21
N GLU A 3 16.32 -18.30 0.86
CA GLU A 3 15.44 -17.73 1.86
C GLU A 3 14.56 -16.65 1.22
N LEU A 4 13.26 -16.95 1.10
CA LEU A 4 12.19 -16.02 0.70
C LEU A 4 11.79 -15.10 1.86
N ALA A 5 12.76 -14.39 2.46
CA ALA A 5 12.50 -13.49 3.58
C ALA A 5 12.89 -12.06 3.18
N GLY A 6 11.99 -11.31 2.53
CA GLY A 6 12.34 -9.94 2.16
C GLY A 6 11.29 -9.07 1.47
N ILE A 7 9.98 -9.24 1.70
CA ILE A 7 8.96 -8.36 1.07
C ILE A 7 7.83 -7.97 2.05
N PHE A 8 8.16 -7.56 3.28
CA PHE A 8 7.13 -7.14 4.25
C PHE A 8 7.43 -5.84 5.00
N LEU A 9 8.47 -5.09 4.62
CA LEU A 9 8.85 -3.87 5.35
C LEU A 9 7.83 -2.74 5.18
N SER A 10 7.30 -2.59 3.98
CA SER A 10 6.29 -1.58 3.67
C SER A 10 5.00 -1.66 4.50
N PRO A 11 4.28 -2.82 4.58
CA PRO A 11 3.09 -2.93 5.44
C PRO A 11 3.40 -2.72 6.93
N LEU A 12 4.55 -3.21 7.40
CA LEU A 12 4.99 -3.05 8.78
C LEU A 12 5.16 -1.57 9.15
N LEU A 13 5.87 -0.81 8.30
CA LEU A 13 6.05 0.63 8.46
C LEU A 13 4.74 1.40 8.46
N GLN A 14 3.80 1.05 7.58
CA GLN A 14 2.50 1.70 7.52
C GLN A 14 1.71 1.51 8.82
N VAL A 15 1.57 0.27 9.28
CA VAL A 15 0.89 -0.05 10.54
C VAL A 15 1.54 0.68 11.70
N PHE A 16 2.88 0.71 11.72
CA PHE A 16 3.63 1.44 12.73
C PHE A 16 3.35 2.96 12.70
N PHE A 17 3.38 3.60 11.52
CA PHE A 17 3.06 5.03 11.39
C PHE A 17 1.65 5.35 11.85
N GLU A 18 0.66 4.54 11.47
CA GLU A 18 -0.73 4.69 11.89
C GLU A 18 -0.87 4.57 13.42
N ARG A 19 -0.18 3.60 14.03
CA ARG A 19 -0.20 3.41 15.49
C ARG A 19 0.47 4.57 16.24
N VAL A 20 1.60 5.10 15.76
CA VAL A 20 2.26 6.28 16.36
C VAL A 20 1.42 7.56 16.15
N ALA A 21 0.71 7.67 15.03
CA ALA A 21 -0.19 8.78 14.75
C ALA A 21 -1.54 8.67 15.50
N SER A 22 -1.84 7.49 16.05
CA SER A 22 -3.11 7.20 16.70
C SER A 22 -3.40 8.14 17.88
N ARG A 23 -4.69 8.40 18.10
CA ARG A 23 -5.15 9.17 19.27
C ARG A 23 -4.72 8.53 20.58
N GLN A 24 -4.66 7.20 20.64
CA GLN A 24 -4.27 6.45 21.82
C GLN A 24 -2.82 6.73 22.21
N PHE A 25 -1.90 6.71 21.25
CA PHE A 25 -0.50 7.02 21.50
C PHE A 25 -0.28 8.50 21.85
N VAL A 26 -0.94 9.41 21.14
CA VAL A 26 -0.86 10.85 21.45
C VAL A 26 -1.45 11.17 22.83
N ASP A 27 -2.57 10.54 23.19
CA ASP A 27 -3.18 10.69 24.51
C ASP A 27 -2.29 10.09 25.61
N PHE A 28 -1.55 9.01 25.34
CA PHE A 28 -0.58 8.46 26.27
C PHE A 28 0.48 9.51 26.64
N PHE A 29 1.10 10.17 25.65
CA PHE A 29 2.03 11.27 25.89
C PHE A 29 1.42 12.38 26.75
N ARG A 30 0.19 12.79 26.43
CA ARG A 30 -0.53 13.85 27.17
C ARG A 30 -0.86 13.43 28.61
N ARG A 31 -1.38 12.22 28.81
CA ARG A 31 -1.82 11.71 30.12
C ARG A 31 -0.64 11.51 31.07
N HIS A 32 0.49 11.08 30.53
CA HIS A 32 1.69 10.79 31.31
C HIS A 32 2.67 11.96 31.40
N LYS A 33 2.33 13.12 30.79
CA LYS A 33 3.18 14.32 30.74
C LYS A 33 4.58 14.02 30.19
N LEU A 34 4.64 13.12 29.21
CA LEU A 34 5.87 12.87 28.45
C LEU A 34 6.21 14.12 27.63
N ASP A 35 7.50 14.28 27.35
CA ASP A 35 8.00 15.43 26.60
C ASP A 35 7.36 15.49 25.21
N GLN A 36 6.61 16.56 24.94
CA GLN A 36 5.99 16.77 23.64
C GLN A 36 7.04 16.99 22.53
N ALA A 37 8.23 17.49 22.89
CA ALA A 37 9.34 17.60 21.95
C ALA A 37 9.84 16.21 21.51
N LEU A 38 9.83 15.21 22.41
CA LEU A 38 10.18 13.83 22.07
C LEU A 38 9.22 13.25 21.03
N LEU A 39 7.90 13.44 21.21
CA LEU A 39 6.90 12.99 20.23
C LEU A 39 7.08 13.67 18.87
N ASN A 40 7.35 14.98 18.87
CA ASN A 40 7.56 15.72 17.63
C ASN A 40 8.84 15.26 16.92
N LYS A 41 9.93 15.01 17.64
CA LYS A 41 11.17 14.46 17.06
C LYS A 41 10.94 13.08 16.46
N LEU A 42 10.23 12.20 17.16
CA LEU A 42 9.87 10.88 16.64
C LEU A 42 9.09 10.99 15.33
N LYS A 43 8.07 11.85 15.28
CA LYS A 43 7.30 12.11 14.04
C LYS A 43 8.19 12.63 12.91
N MET A 44 9.11 13.54 13.19
CA MET A 44 10.01 14.09 12.17
C MET A 44 11.01 13.06 11.64
N ALA A 45 11.58 12.24 12.53
CA ALA A 45 12.50 11.17 12.14
C ALA A 45 11.78 10.14 11.26
N LEU A 46 10.56 9.78 11.67
CA LEU A 46 9.68 8.87 10.93
C LEU A 46 9.32 9.38 9.54
N LEU A 47 8.93 10.65 9.41
CA LEU A 47 8.69 11.28 8.10
C LEU A 47 9.95 11.27 7.22
N SER A 48 11.12 11.55 7.82
CA SER A 48 12.39 11.58 7.09
C SER A 48 12.81 10.20 6.58
N VAL A 49 12.58 9.14 7.37
CA VAL A 49 12.79 7.76 6.95
C VAL A 49 11.82 7.38 5.83
N ASN A 50 10.54 7.70 6.00
CA ASN A 50 9.51 7.38 5.01
C ASN A 50 9.82 8.01 3.64
N ALA A 51 10.37 9.22 3.63
CA ALA A 51 10.71 9.95 2.40
C ALA A 51 11.76 9.24 1.53
N VAL A 52 12.64 8.42 2.12
CA VAL A 52 13.69 7.68 1.42
C VAL A 52 13.44 6.17 1.33
N PHE A 53 12.35 5.71 1.93
CA PHE A 53 12.10 4.29 2.11
C PHE A 53 11.93 3.55 0.78
N GLU A 54 11.20 4.10 -0.18
CA GLU A 54 11.00 3.47 -1.49
C GLU A 54 12.32 3.29 -2.26
N ASP A 55 13.15 4.34 -2.30
CA ASP A 55 14.47 4.30 -2.94
C ASP A 55 15.41 3.30 -2.24
N ALA A 56 15.27 3.16 -0.91
CA ALA A 56 16.00 2.15 -0.15
C ALA A 56 15.54 0.72 -0.51
N GLU A 57 14.23 0.47 -0.55
CA GLU A 57 13.68 -0.84 -0.91
C GLU A 57 14.11 -1.29 -2.31
N GLU A 58 14.21 -0.37 -3.28
CA GLU A 58 14.69 -0.68 -4.62
C GLU A 58 16.19 -1.00 -4.63
N LYS A 59 16.99 -0.19 -3.93
CA LYS A 59 18.45 -0.34 -3.93
C LYS A 59 18.95 -1.52 -3.10
N GLN A 60 18.17 -2.06 -2.17
CA GLN A 60 18.60 -3.16 -1.28
C GLN A 60 19.09 -4.42 -2.03
N VAL A 61 18.57 -4.65 -3.24
CA VAL A 61 18.93 -5.81 -4.07
C VAL A 61 20.34 -5.67 -4.64
N THR A 62 20.79 -4.44 -4.89
CA THR A 62 22.04 -4.15 -5.59
C THR A 62 23.11 -3.55 -4.69
N ASN A 63 22.73 -2.92 -3.58
CA ASN A 63 23.62 -2.25 -2.65
C ASN A 63 23.53 -2.86 -1.24
N PRO A 64 24.55 -3.64 -0.82
CA PRO A 64 24.60 -4.24 0.52
C PRO A 64 24.50 -3.24 1.68
N ASN A 65 25.05 -2.03 1.51
CA ASN A 65 25.00 -1.01 2.56
C ASN A 65 23.57 -0.48 2.75
N VAL A 66 22.79 -0.38 1.67
CA VAL A 66 21.37 -0.01 1.75
C VAL A 66 20.56 -1.15 2.38
N LYS A 67 20.90 -2.41 2.08
CA LYS A 67 20.28 -3.56 2.75
C LYS A 67 20.53 -3.53 4.26
N GLU A 68 21.76 -3.32 4.70
CA GLU A 68 22.10 -3.22 6.12
C GLU A 68 21.37 -2.05 6.79
N TRP A 69 21.25 -0.90 6.11
CA TRP A 69 20.46 0.23 6.60
C TRP A 69 18.97 -0.12 6.77
N LEU A 70 18.38 -0.87 5.84
CA LEU A 70 16.98 -1.32 5.94
C LEU A 70 16.79 -2.37 7.03
N ASP A 71 17.74 -3.27 7.22
CA ASP A 71 17.70 -4.27 8.29
C ASP A 71 17.75 -3.57 9.67
N GLU A 72 18.61 -2.56 9.84
CA GLU A 72 18.66 -1.75 11.07
C GLU A 72 17.37 -0.94 11.28
N LEU A 73 16.79 -0.39 10.20
CA LEU A 73 15.49 0.27 10.27
C LEU A 73 14.40 -0.69 10.72
N LYS A 74 14.37 -1.91 10.17
CA LYS A 74 13.42 -2.96 10.53
C LYS A 74 13.50 -3.30 12.01
N ASP A 75 14.72 -3.49 12.51
CA ASP A 75 14.95 -3.80 13.91
C ASP A 75 14.51 -2.64 14.83
N ALA A 76 14.73 -1.38 14.42
CA ALA A 76 14.25 -0.23 15.18
C ALA A 76 12.72 -0.14 15.22
N ILE A 77 12.03 -0.56 14.16
CA ILE A 77 10.57 -0.61 14.11
C ILE A 77 10.03 -1.72 15.00
N TYR A 78 10.63 -2.92 15.01
CA TYR A 78 10.20 -3.99 15.90
C TYR A 78 10.33 -3.60 17.38
N ASP A 79 11.46 -3.00 17.77
CA ASP A 79 11.61 -2.45 19.12
C ASP A 79 10.52 -1.43 19.45
N ALA A 80 10.10 -0.65 18.46
CA ALA A 80 9.07 0.37 18.62
C ALA A 80 7.65 -0.23 18.71
N GLU A 81 7.36 -1.28 17.94
CA GLU A 81 6.10 -2.04 18.03
C GLU A 81 5.95 -2.70 19.40
N ASP A 82 7.02 -3.32 19.93
CA ASP A 82 7.02 -3.88 21.28
C ASP A 82 6.64 -2.82 22.33
N ILE A 83 7.13 -1.59 22.18
CA ILE A 83 6.78 -0.46 23.06
C ILE A 83 5.31 -0.08 22.90
N LEU A 84 4.79 -0.04 21.67
CA LEU A 84 3.38 0.28 21.42
C LEU A 84 2.45 -0.78 22.05
N ASP A 85 2.81 -2.06 21.95
CA ASP A 85 2.08 -3.16 22.58
C ASP A 85 2.12 -3.10 24.11
N GLU A 86 3.27 -2.74 24.70
CA GLU A 86 3.37 -2.47 26.14
C GLU A 86 2.44 -1.32 26.58
N ILE A 87 2.38 -0.24 25.80
CA ILE A 87 1.50 0.91 26.06
C ILE A 87 0.03 0.50 25.97
N ASP A 88 -0.35 -0.28 24.96
CA ASP A 88 -1.72 -0.73 24.77
C ASP A 88 -2.15 -1.70 25.88
N THR A 89 -1.26 -2.60 26.29
CA THR A 89 -1.47 -3.51 27.42
C THR A 89 -1.72 -2.73 28.72
N GLU A 90 -0.91 -1.71 29.01
CA GLU A 90 -1.09 -0.89 30.20
C GLU A 90 -2.35 -0.02 30.12
N ALA A 91 -2.71 0.48 28.93
CA ALA A 91 -3.95 1.21 28.72
C ALA A 91 -5.19 0.34 28.99
N MET A 92 -5.16 -0.93 28.57
CA MET A 92 -6.22 -1.91 28.87
C MET A 92 -6.29 -2.22 30.36
N ARG A 93 -5.15 -2.44 31.02
CA ARG A 93 -5.09 -2.64 32.47
C ARG A 93 -5.70 -1.48 33.25
N CYS A 94 -5.37 -0.24 32.86
CA CYS A 94 -5.94 0.96 33.46
C CYS A 94 -7.47 1.05 33.31
N LYS A 95 -8.04 0.57 32.19
CA LYS A 95 -9.50 0.53 31.98
C LYS A 95 -10.17 -0.52 32.88
N LEU A 96 -9.61 -1.73 32.93
CA LEU A 96 -10.11 -2.80 33.80
C LEU A 96 -10.09 -2.41 35.27
N ASP A 97 -9.00 -1.77 35.73
CA ASP A 97 -8.91 -1.24 37.10
C ASP A 97 -9.93 -0.12 37.36
N ALA A 98 -10.31 0.67 36.35
CA ALA A 98 -11.34 1.69 36.48
C ALA A 98 -12.75 1.09 36.58
N GLU A 99 -13.00 -0.02 35.89
CA GLU A 99 -14.29 -0.73 35.85
C GLU A 99 -14.51 -1.63 37.08
N PHE A 100 -13.47 -2.35 37.56
CA PHE A 100 -13.55 -3.21 38.74
C PHE A 100 -13.60 -2.45 40.07
N LEU A 101 -13.03 -1.24 40.13
CA LEU A 101 -12.83 -0.51 41.39
C LEU A 101 -13.81 0.67 41.53
N THR A 102 -15.11 0.42 41.61
CA THR A 102 -16.11 1.48 41.90
C THR A 102 -16.18 1.89 43.39
N THR A 103 -15.35 1.32 44.28
CA THR A 103 -15.41 1.57 45.74
C THR A 103 -14.05 1.86 46.40
N THR A 104 -13.86 3.12 46.87
CA THR A 104 -12.96 3.66 47.94
C THR A 104 -11.51 4.22 47.72
N SER A 105 -11.34 5.44 48.30
CA SER A 105 -10.27 6.14 49.07
C SER A 105 -8.82 6.47 48.59
N LYS A 106 -8.28 7.58 49.12
CA LYS A 106 -7.08 8.38 48.74
C LYS A 106 -5.75 7.62 48.54
N VAL A 107 -5.54 6.48 49.20
CA VAL A 107 -4.35 5.61 49.00
C VAL A 107 -4.27 5.11 47.55
N ARG A 108 -5.42 4.99 46.89
CA ARG A 108 -5.60 4.61 45.48
C ARG A 108 -4.97 5.59 44.48
N LYS A 109 -5.07 6.90 44.70
CA LYS A 109 -4.45 7.90 43.81
C LYS A 109 -2.93 7.82 43.88
N ALA A 110 -2.37 7.55 45.06
CA ALA A 110 -0.94 7.40 45.23
C ALA A 110 -0.41 6.12 44.57
N PHE A 111 -1.11 4.98 44.72
CA PHE A 111 -0.71 3.72 44.10
C PHE A 111 -0.89 3.73 42.57
N SER A 112 -2.00 4.28 42.07
CA SER A 112 -2.22 4.50 40.62
C SER A 112 -1.19 5.47 40.04
N ASN A 113 -0.86 6.56 40.74
CA ASN A 113 0.20 7.48 40.30
C ASN A 113 1.58 6.83 40.37
N TYR A 114 1.86 5.99 41.37
CA TYR A 114 3.12 5.26 41.48
C TYR A 114 3.31 4.29 40.32
N LEU A 115 2.29 3.48 40.01
CA LEU A 115 2.30 2.56 38.86
C LEU A 115 2.44 3.31 37.53
N LYS A 116 1.74 4.44 37.38
CA LYS A 116 1.90 5.32 36.21
C LYS A 116 3.30 5.89 36.09
N VAL A 117 3.90 6.34 37.19
CA VAL A 117 5.27 6.90 37.20
C VAL A 117 6.31 5.81 36.96
N SER A 118 6.15 4.61 37.54
CA SER A 118 7.07 3.49 37.30
C SER A 118 7.01 2.99 35.86
N PHE A 119 5.81 2.93 35.28
CA PHE A 119 5.64 2.55 33.87
C PHE A 119 6.27 3.59 32.93
N VAL A 120 6.04 4.88 33.17
CA VAL A 120 6.65 5.96 32.37
C VAL A 120 8.17 5.93 32.46
N LYS A 121 8.74 5.74 33.65
CA LYS A 121 10.19 5.60 33.85
C LYS A 121 10.79 4.41 33.10
N LYS A 122 9.99 3.38 32.81
CA LYS A 122 10.39 2.21 32.02
C LYS A 122 10.28 2.47 30.51
N ILE A 123 9.22 3.13 30.07
CA ILE A 123 8.91 3.32 28.64
C ILE A 123 9.65 4.52 28.03
N GLU A 124 9.76 5.63 28.74
CA GLU A 124 10.44 6.83 28.24
C GLU A 124 11.87 6.57 27.72
N PRO A 125 12.76 5.83 28.42
CA PRO A 125 14.08 5.54 27.89
C PRO A 125 14.05 4.64 26.64
N LYS A 126 13.08 3.72 26.54
CA LYS A 126 12.91 2.88 25.34
C LYS A 126 12.50 3.71 24.12
N ILE A 127 11.55 4.65 24.29
CA ILE A 127 11.16 5.58 23.23
C ILE A 127 12.36 6.42 22.78
N LYS A 128 13.19 6.89 23.72
CA LYS A 128 14.41 7.63 23.41
C LYS A 128 15.41 6.78 22.62
N GLN A 129 15.59 5.51 22.99
CA GLN A 129 16.46 4.58 22.27
C GLN A 129 16.00 4.38 20.81
N VAL A 130 14.72 4.15 20.58
CA VAL A 130 14.16 4.04 19.21
C VAL A 130 14.38 5.35 18.45
N LEU A 131 14.11 6.50 19.07
CA LEU A 131 14.33 7.80 18.45
C LEU A 131 15.80 7.99 18.06
N ASP A 132 16.74 7.65 18.93
CA ASP A 132 18.17 7.80 18.66
C ASP A 132 18.61 6.90 17.49
N ARG A 133 18.08 5.67 17.38
CA ARG A 133 18.30 4.78 16.21
C ARG A 133 17.74 5.37 14.92
N LEU A 134 16.51 5.89 14.95
CA LEU A 134 15.90 6.54 13.79
C LEU A 134 16.65 7.81 13.38
N GLU A 135 17.05 8.66 14.33
CA GLU A 135 17.86 9.86 14.05
C GLU A 135 19.23 9.48 13.44
N TYR A 136 19.83 8.39 13.89
CA TYR A 136 21.07 7.86 13.31
C TYR A 136 20.88 7.44 11.85
N LEU A 137 19.83 6.66 11.57
CA LEU A 137 19.48 6.23 10.21
C LEU A 137 19.20 7.42 9.28
N VAL A 138 18.48 8.43 9.78
CA VAL A 138 18.19 9.66 9.03
C VAL A 138 19.46 10.42 8.69
N ARG A 139 20.48 10.43 9.55
CA ARG A 139 21.77 11.08 9.26
C ARG A 139 22.57 10.33 8.21
N GLN A 140 22.49 9.00 8.21
CA GLN A 140 23.23 8.18 7.25
C GLN A 140 22.67 8.27 5.83
N LYS A 141 21.39 8.60 5.66
CA LYS A 141 20.69 8.50 4.36
C LYS A 141 21.46 9.19 3.21
N ASP A 142 22.07 10.34 3.47
CA ASP A 142 22.81 11.12 2.46
C ASP A 142 24.14 10.43 2.10
N ASP A 143 24.82 9.84 3.10
CA ASP A 143 26.11 9.15 2.93
C ASP A 143 25.96 7.85 2.12
N ILE A 144 24.84 7.15 2.27
CA ILE A 144 24.52 5.93 1.50
C ILE A 144 23.81 6.24 0.17
N GLY A 145 23.64 7.52 -0.17
CA GLY A 145 23.08 7.96 -1.45
C GLY A 145 21.60 7.63 -1.63
N LEU A 146 20.85 7.57 -0.51
CA LEU A 146 19.40 7.51 -0.55
C LEU A 146 18.84 8.88 -0.92
N LYS A 147 17.76 8.90 -1.69
CA LYS A 147 17.17 10.14 -2.19
C LYS A 147 15.69 10.22 -1.85
N GLU A 148 15.28 11.40 -1.39
CA GLU A 148 13.87 11.70 -1.12
C GLU A 148 13.10 11.86 -2.43
N GLY A 149 11.92 11.23 -2.51
CA GLY A 149 10.95 11.49 -3.58
C GLY A 149 11.49 11.29 -4.99
N VAL A 150 12.37 10.31 -5.20
CA VAL A 150 12.76 9.98 -6.57
C VAL A 150 11.53 9.38 -7.25
N GLN A 151 10.90 10.18 -8.12
CA GLN A 151 10.38 9.72 -9.42
C GLN A 151 11.56 9.17 -10.26
N GLY A 152 12.32 8.26 -9.66
CA GLY A 152 13.50 7.65 -10.22
C GLY A 152 12.98 6.47 -10.98
N LYS A 153 12.62 6.72 -12.24
CA LYS A 153 12.28 5.72 -13.25
C LYS A 153 12.93 4.38 -12.88
N PRO A 154 12.18 3.37 -12.40
CA PRO A 154 12.72 2.04 -12.18
C PRO A 154 13.07 1.42 -13.55
N SER A 155 14.25 1.80 -14.03
CA SER A 155 14.81 1.31 -15.27
C SER A 155 15.21 -0.15 -15.08
N GLY A 156 14.31 -1.06 -15.43
CA GLY A 156 14.58 -2.50 -15.44
C GLY A 156 13.45 -3.37 -14.89
N ARG A 157 12.33 -2.82 -14.44
CA ARG A 157 11.21 -3.63 -13.97
C ARG A 157 10.53 -4.31 -15.17
N LEU A 158 10.49 -5.65 -15.14
CA LEU A 158 9.76 -6.41 -16.14
C LEU A 158 8.25 -6.16 -15.95
N PRO A 159 7.49 -5.92 -17.02
CA PRO A 159 6.04 -5.78 -16.94
C PRO A 159 5.42 -7.01 -16.27
N ALA A 160 4.60 -6.79 -15.24
CA ALA A 160 3.87 -7.87 -14.62
C ALA A 160 2.87 -8.48 -15.60
N THR A 161 2.79 -9.81 -15.60
CA THR A 161 1.85 -10.56 -16.45
C THR A 161 0.61 -10.95 -15.66
N SER A 162 -0.45 -11.36 -16.35
CA SER A 162 -1.65 -11.90 -15.71
C SER A 162 -1.46 -13.29 -15.10
N LEU A 163 -0.31 -13.96 -15.29
CA LEU A 163 -0.08 -15.32 -14.82
C LEU A 163 0.33 -15.34 -13.35
N VAL A 164 -0.26 -16.28 -12.59
CA VAL A 164 0.04 -16.47 -11.16
C VAL A 164 -0.01 -17.95 -10.80
N GLU A 165 0.89 -18.38 -9.91
CA GLU A 165 0.81 -19.68 -9.27
C GLU A 165 0.01 -19.55 -7.96
N GLU A 166 -1.18 -20.17 -7.91
CA GLU A 166 -2.11 -19.99 -6.80
C GLU A 166 -1.70 -20.74 -5.52
N SER A 167 -0.87 -21.78 -5.65
CA SER A 167 -0.53 -22.73 -4.57
C SER A 167 0.18 -22.08 -3.37
N GLY A 168 0.83 -20.93 -3.57
CA GLY A 168 1.62 -20.24 -2.55
C GLY A 168 0.93 -19.06 -1.86
N ILE A 169 -0.32 -18.74 -2.21
CA ILE A 169 -0.99 -17.53 -1.71
C ILE A 169 -1.92 -17.88 -0.54
N CYS A 170 -1.75 -17.21 0.60
CA CYS A 170 -2.58 -17.39 1.79
C CYS A 170 -3.09 -16.06 2.34
N GLY A 171 -4.21 -16.09 3.07
CA GLY A 171 -4.72 -14.95 3.83
C GLY A 171 -5.42 -13.84 3.02
N ARG A 172 -5.69 -14.05 1.74
CA ARG A 172 -6.35 -13.07 0.84
C ARG A 172 -7.76 -13.46 0.40
N GLU A 173 -8.33 -14.50 1.01
CA GLU A 173 -9.61 -15.05 0.58
C GLU A 173 -10.75 -14.06 0.80
N ASP A 174 -10.81 -13.39 1.95
CA ASP A 174 -11.85 -12.41 2.26
C ASP A 174 -11.80 -11.21 1.30
N ASP A 175 -10.61 -10.62 1.11
CA ASP A 175 -10.36 -9.52 0.15
C ASP A 175 -10.80 -9.94 -1.27
N LYS A 176 -10.43 -11.15 -1.69
CA LYS A 176 -10.78 -11.70 -3.00
C LYS A 176 -12.28 -11.81 -3.16
N GLN A 177 -12.98 -12.40 -2.20
CA GLN A 177 -14.43 -12.62 -2.26
C GLN A 177 -15.21 -11.28 -2.27
N GLU A 178 -14.75 -10.29 -1.50
CA GLU A 178 -15.36 -8.96 -1.50
C GLU A 178 -15.22 -8.27 -2.87
N ILE A 179 -14.03 -8.30 -3.46
CA ILE A 179 -13.80 -7.69 -4.77
C ILE A 179 -14.54 -8.45 -5.87
N ILE A 180 -14.61 -9.80 -5.82
CA ILE A 180 -15.42 -10.59 -6.75
C ILE A 180 -16.89 -10.15 -6.69
N LYS A 181 -17.46 -10.00 -5.49
CA LYS A 181 -18.83 -9.52 -5.34
C LYS A 181 -19.03 -8.14 -6.00
N SER A 182 -18.07 -7.23 -5.85
CA SER A 182 -18.10 -5.92 -6.50
C SER A 182 -17.98 -6.02 -8.03
N LEU A 183 -17.09 -6.88 -8.54
CA LEU A 183 -16.88 -7.13 -9.96
C LEU A 183 -18.14 -7.69 -10.64
N LEU A 184 -18.84 -8.61 -9.97
CA LEU A 184 -20.02 -9.30 -10.49
C LEU A 184 -21.34 -8.56 -10.24
N SER A 185 -21.31 -7.44 -9.49
CA SER A 185 -22.52 -6.65 -9.22
C SER A 185 -23.03 -5.95 -10.49
N ASP A 186 -24.34 -5.90 -10.69
CA ASP A 186 -24.95 -5.12 -11.79
C ASP A 186 -25.45 -3.72 -11.33
N ASP A 187 -25.07 -3.31 -10.11
CA ASP A 187 -25.65 -2.21 -9.32
C ASP A 187 -25.45 -0.78 -9.87
N VAL A 188 -24.92 -0.61 -11.09
CA VAL A 188 -24.78 0.72 -11.68
C VAL A 188 -26.05 1.08 -12.46
N SER A 189 -26.88 1.96 -11.90
CA SER A 189 -27.94 2.62 -12.65
C SER A 189 -27.35 3.60 -13.67
N GLY A 190 -27.16 3.14 -14.92
CA GLY A 190 -26.76 3.96 -16.06
C GLY A 190 -25.46 3.52 -16.76
N ASN A 191 -25.16 4.13 -17.92
CA ASN A 191 -23.98 3.85 -18.76
C ASN A 191 -22.63 4.33 -18.18
N LYS A 192 -22.46 4.32 -16.85
CA LYS A 192 -21.20 4.77 -16.22
C LYS A 192 -20.26 3.58 -16.04
N LEU A 193 -19.07 3.71 -16.61
CA LEU A 193 -17.94 2.81 -16.37
C LEU A 193 -17.65 2.75 -14.85
N SER A 194 -17.53 1.54 -14.30
CA SER A 194 -17.16 1.34 -12.90
C SER A 194 -15.68 0.99 -12.77
N VAL A 195 -14.98 1.69 -11.88
CA VAL A 195 -13.57 1.49 -11.59
C VAL A 195 -13.42 0.99 -10.16
N ILE A 196 -12.62 -0.05 -9.97
CA ILE A 196 -12.25 -0.59 -8.66
C ILE A 196 -10.74 -0.40 -8.52
N ALA A 197 -10.30 0.28 -7.47
CA ALA A 197 -8.88 0.50 -7.20
C ALA A 197 -8.43 -0.37 -6.02
N ILE A 198 -7.36 -1.13 -6.22
CA ILE A 198 -6.59 -1.79 -5.17
C ILE A 198 -5.40 -0.89 -4.88
N ILE A 199 -5.48 -0.17 -3.76
CA ILE A 199 -4.50 0.85 -3.38
C ILE A 199 -3.63 0.31 -2.26
N GLY A 200 -2.36 0.64 -2.31
CA GLY A 200 -1.44 0.39 -1.21
C GLY A 200 0.01 0.41 -1.67
N MET A 201 0.93 0.45 -0.72
CA MET A 201 2.35 0.57 -0.99
C MET A 201 2.96 -0.60 -1.79
N GLY A 202 4.22 -0.46 -2.18
CA GLY A 202 5.00 -1.50 -2.85
C GLY A 202 5.05 -2.80 -2.04
N GLY A 203 5.17 -3.95 -2.72
CA GLY A 203 5.34 -5.24 -2.04
C GLY A 203 4.10 -5.84 -1.36
N LEU A 204 2.97 -5.12 -1.24
CA LEU A 204 1.75 -5.62 -0.58
C LEU A 204 1.01 -6.76 -1.31
N GLY A 205 1.48 -7.17 -2.49
CA GLY A 205 0.81 -8.20 -3.29
C GLY A 205 -0.45 -7.73 -4.02
N LYS A 206 -0.59 -6.42 -4.30
CA LYS A 206 -1.73 -5.87 -5.08
C LYS A 206 -1.85 -6.52 -6.46
N THR A 207 -0.73 -6.59 -7.19
CA THR A 207 -0.63 -7.29 -8.48
C THR A 207 -1.04 -8.76 -8.33
N THR A 208 -0.59 -9.42 -7.27
CA THR A 208 -0.96 -10.82 -6.98
C THR A 208 -2.47 -10.98 -6.74
N LEU A 209 -3.08 -10.08 -5.97
CA LEU A 209 -4.53 -10.09 -5.77
C LEU A 209 -5.29 -9.82 -7.08
N ALA A 210 -4.83 -8.87 -7.88
CA ALA A 210 -5.40 -8.61 -9.20
C ALA A 210 -5.25 -9.81 -10.14
N GLN A 211 -4.13 -10.54 -10.11
CA GLN A 211 -3.96 -11.77 -10.87
C GLN A 211 -4.93 -12.87 -10.42
N LEU A 212 -5.13 -13.05 -9.11
CA LEU A 212 -6.11 -14.00 -8.57
C LEU A 212 -7.53 -13.67 -9.02
N LEU A 213 -7.92 -12.39 -8.95
CA LEU A 213 -9.22 -11.92 -9.41
C LEU A 213 -9.38 -12.12 -10.92
N TYR A 214 -8.34 -11.77 -11.69
CA TYR A 214 -8.35 -11.93 -13.13
C TYR A 214 -8.45 -13.40 -13.53
N ASN A 215 -7.85 -14.35 -12.80
CA ASN A 215 -7.90 -15.76 -13.17
C ASN A 215 -9.04 -16.55 -12.53
N ASP A 216 -9.84 -15.94 -11.66
CA ASP A 216 -11.00 -16.60 -11.06
C ASP A 216 -12.03 -17.05 -12.10
N GLU A 217 -12.56 -18.27 -11.95
CA GLU A 217 -13.49 -18.87 -12.90
C GLU A 217 -14.82 -18.10 -12.98
N SER A 218 -15.34 -17.61 -11.85
CA SER A 218 -16.58 -16.81 -11.85
C SER A 218 -16.40 -15.48 -12.59
N VAL A 219 -15.21 -14.89 -12.50
CA VAL A 219 -14.86 -13.66 -13.21
C VAL A 219 -14.64 -13.96 -14.70
N LYS A 220 -13.98 -15.06 -15.05
CA LYS A 220 -13.81 -15.49 -16.46
C LYS A 220 -15.15 -15.70 -17.17
N GLU A 221 -16.12 -16.32 -16.50
CA GLU A 221 -17.43 -16.61 -17.09
C GLU A 221 -18.33 -15.36 -17.21
N HIS A 222 -18.10 -14.33 -16.38
CA HIS A 222 -18.96 -13.14 -16.34
C HIS A 222 -18.67 -12.09 -17.42
N PHE A 223 -17.42 -12.01 -17.92
CA PHE A 223 -16.99 -10.96 -18.85
C PHE A 223 -16.72 -11.54 -20.25
N ASP A 224 -17.31 -10.92 -21.29
CA ASP A 224 -17.10 -11.30 -22.69
C ASP A 224 -15.66 -11.05 -23.15
N LEU A 225 -15.04 -9.98 -22.62
CA LEU A 225 -13.69 -9.57 -22.95
C LEU A 225 -12.89 -9.29 -21.70
N LYS A 226 -11.62 -9.68 -21.74
CA LYS A 226 -10.66 -9.43 -20.66
C LYS A 226 -9.34 -9.00 -21.26
N ALA A 227 -8.70 -8.02 -20.63
CA ALA A 227 -7.34 -7.64 -20.98
C ALA A 227 -6.58 -7.19 -19.74
N TRP A 228 -5.27 -7.40 -19.78
CA TRP A 228 -4.32 -6.99 -18.76
C TRP A 228 -3.28 -6.08 -19.39
N ALA A 229 -3.08 -4.90 -18.81
CA ALA A 229 -2.02 -3.98 -19.20
C ALA A 229 -1.26 -3.55 -17.95
N CYS A 230 0.05 -3.81 -17.92
CA CYS A 230 0.93 -3.19 -16.95
C CYS A 230 1.21 -1.76 -17.43
N VAL A 231 0.86 -0.79 -16.60
CA VAL A 231 1.11 0.62 -16.84
C VAL A 231 2.50 0.89 -16.29
N SER A 232 3.49 1.00 -17.18
CA SER A 232 4.84 1.40 -16.77
C SER A 232 4.84 2.81 -16.16
N ASP A 233 5.92 3.15 -15.46
CA ASP A 233 6.09 4.44 -14.76
C ASP A 233 5.88 5.69 -15.64
N ASP A 234 6.09 5.58 -16.95
CA ASP A 234 5.58 6.56 -17.91
C ASP A 234 4.22 6.10 -18.41
N PHE A 235 3.15 6.71 -17.88
CA PHE A 235 1.78 6.48 -18.34
C PHE A 235 1.66 6.92 -19.81
N ASP A 236 1.95 5.99 -20.70
CA ASP A 236 1.91 6.17 -22.15
C ASP A 236 0.58 5.63 -22.67
N VAL A 237 -0.36 6.55 -22.90
CA VAL A 237 -1.72 6.23 -23.38
C VAL A 237 -1.65 5.38 -24.65
N PHE A 238 -0.67 5.59 -25.53
CA PHE A 238 -0.53 4.82 -26.76
C PHE A 238 -0.15 3.37 -26.45
N LYS A 239 0.88 3.14 -25.64
CA LYS A 239 1.31 1.78 -25.27
C LYS A 239 0.24 1.02 -24.50
N VAL A 240 -0.41 1.67 -23.54
CA VAL A 240 -1.48 1.06 -22.74
C VAL A 240 -2.68 0.73 -23.62
N THR A 241 -3.13 1.65 -24.48
CA THR A 241 -4.23 1.38 -25.43
C THR A 241 -3.90 0.21 -26.35
N LYS A 242 -2.65 0.13 -26.84
CA LYS A 242 -2.19 -0.97 -27.69
C LYS A 242 -2.22 -2.31 -26.94
N ALA A 243 -1.68 -2.38 -25.73
CA ALA A 243 -1.68 -3.58 -24.90
C ALA A 243 -3.10 -4.08 -24.60
N ILE A 244 -4.03 -3.17 -24.30
CA ILE A 244 -5.44 -3.52 -24.10
C ILE A 244 -6.06 -4.06 -25.39
N LEU A 245 -5.84 -3.39 -26.52
CA LEU A 245 -6.39 -3.81 -27.81
C LEU A 245 -5.93 -5.21 -28.21
N GLU A 246 -4.65 -5.50 -28.03
CA GLU A 246 -4.07 -6.83 -28.25
C GLU A 246 -4.64 -7.85 -27.26
N GLY A 247 -4.79 -7.46 -25.99
CA GLY A 247 -5.35 -8.32 -24.93
C GLY A 247 -6.80 -8.74 -25.17
N VAL A 248 -7.63 -7.86 -25.76
CA VAL A 248 -9.01 -8.21 -26.14
C VAL A 248 -9.12 -8.99 -27.45
N GLY A 249 -7.99 -9.41 -28.03
CA GLY A 249 -7.93 -10.27 -29.22
C GLY A 249 -7.94 -9.54 -30.57
N SER A 250 -7.80 -8.20 -30.57
CA SER A 250 -7.74 -7.41 -31.80
C SER A 250 -6.29 -7.21 -32.24
N SER A 251 -6.00 -7.49 -33.51
CA SER A 251 -4.65 -7.34 -34.07
C SER A 251 -4.24 -5.87 -34.16
N ALA A 252 -3.09 -5.54 -33.57
CA ALA A 252 -2.43 -4.24 -33.67
C ALA A 252 -1.12 -4.34 -34.48
N ASN A 253 -1.18 -4.95 -35.67
CA ASN A 253 -0.03 -5.10 -36.58
C ASN A 253 -0.16 -4.20 -37.83
N GLY A 254 0.70 -3.18 -37.93
CA GLY A 254 0.73 -2.25 -39.06
C GLY A 254 1.66 -1.05 -38.80
N ASP A 255 2.41 -0.64 -39.82
CA ASP A 255 3.23 0.58 -39.77
C ASP A 255 2.35 1.84 -39.77
N GLY A 256 2.76 2.87 -39.00
CA GLY A 256 2.05 4.16 -38.96
C GLY A 256 0.85 4.25 -38.02
N MET A 257 0.75 3.38 -37.01
CA MET A 257 -0.33 3.44 -36.02
C MET A 257 -0.35 4.76 -35.27
N THR A 258 -1.52 5.39 -35.24
CA THR A 258 -1.80 6.59 -34.44
C THR A 258 -2.66 6.22 -33.24
N LEU A 259 -2.59 7.02 -32.17
CA LEU A 259 -3.45 6.84 -30.99
C LEU A 259 -4.95 6.84 -31.38
N ASN A 260 -5.34 7.71 -32.31
CA ASN A 260 -6.72 7.77 -32.79
C ASN A 260 -7.17 6.45 -33.43
N TRP A 261 -6.30 5.82 -34.22
CA TRP A 261 -6.60 4.52 -34.83
C TRP A 261 -6.78 3.43 -33.77
N LEU A 262 -5.86 3.35 -32.79
CA LEU A 262 -5.94 2.39 -31.69
C LEU A 262 -7.22 2.58 -30.87
N GLN A 263 -7.54 3.82 -30.50
CA GLN A 263 -8.75 4.11 -29.72
C GLN A 263 -10.03 3.83 -30.49
N SER A 264 -10.05 4.09 -31.80
CA SER A 264 -11.19 3.75 -32.66
C SER A 264 -11.39 2.23 -32.73
N LYS A 265 -10.32 1.46 -32.91
CA LYS A 265 -10.36 -0.01 -32.91
C LYS A 265 -10.74 -0.60 -31.57
N LEU A 266 -10.24 -0.01 -30.48
CA LEU A 266 -10.60 -0.44 -29.14
C LEU A 266 -12.07 -0.17 -28.85
N LYS A 267 -12.56 1.03 -29.21
CA LYS A 267 -13.99 1.35 -29.15
C LYS A 267 -14.83 0.32 -29.90
N GLU A 268 -14.48 0.01 -31.15
CA GLU A 268 -15.19 -1.02 -31.94
C GLU A 268 -15.20 -2.38 -31.22
N SER A 269 -14.07 -2.78 -30.63
CA SER A 269 -13.92 -4.06 -29.94
C SER A 269 -14.77 -4.15 -28.66
N LEU A 270 -14.87 -3.04 -27.91
CA LEU A 270 -15.59 -2.97 -26.62
C LEU A 270 -17.09 -2.68 -26.78
N THR A 271 -17.51 -2.12 -27.91
CA THR A 271 -18.90 -1.66 -28.10
C THR A 271 -19.90 -2.80 -27.88
N GLY A 272 -20.80 -2.62 -26.91
CA GLY A 272 -21.87 -3.58 -26.60
C GLY A 272 -21.42 -4.88 -25.93
N LYS A 273 -20.14 -4.98 -25.51
CA LYS A 273 -19.60 -6.14 -24.78
C LYS A 273 -19.35 -5.79 -23.32
N LYS A 274 -19.59 -6.74 -22.43
CA LYS A 274 -19.24 -6.65 -21.01
C LYS A 274 -17.76 -7.03 -20.88
N PHE A 275 -16.93 -6.10 -20.38
CA PHE A 275 -15.48 -6.32 -20.32
C PHE A 275 -14.91 -6.11 -18.91
N LEU A 276 -13.78 -6.74 -18.64
CA LEU A 276 -12.90 -6.45 -17.50
C LEU A 276 -11.51 -6.04 -18.02
N LEU A 277 -11.10 -4.82 -17.72
CA LEU A 277 -9.74 -4.34 -18.00
C LEU A 277 -8.96 -4.24 -16.70
N VAL A 278 -7.79 -4.86 -16.64
CA VAL A 278 -6.87 -4.68 -15.52
C VAL A 278 -5.73 -3.76 -15.93
N LEU A 279 -5.58 -2.66 -15.21
CA LEU A 279 -4.50 -1.70 -15.33
C LEU A 279 -3.61 -1.84 -14.09
N ASP A 280 -2.50 -2.55 -14.24
CA ASP A 280 -1.62 -2.88 -13.12
C ASP A 280 -0.50 -1.84 -12.99
N ASP A 281 -0.22 -1.44 -11.75
CA ASP A 281 0.83 -0.52 -11.32
C ASP A 281 0.69 0.89 -11.92
N VAL A 282 -0.50 1.48 -11.81
CA VAL A 282 -0.76 2.83 -12.34
C VAL A 282 -0.12 3.90 -11.45
N TRP A 283 0.88 4.60 -12.00
CA TRP A 283 1.55 5.75 -11.40
C TRP A 283 1.22 7.02 -12.19
N ASN A 284 0.09 7.67 -11.90
CA ASN A 284 -0.27 8.89 -12.63
C ASN A 284 -1.41 9.70 -12.00
N ASP A 285 -1.06 10.85 -11.43
CA ASP A 285 -2.02 11.91 -11.03
C ASP A 285 -2.63 12.69 -12.22
N ASN A 286 -2.14 12.46 -13.45
CA ASN A 286 -2.59 13.24 -14.61
C ASN A 286 -3.96 12.75 -15.10
N TYR A 287 -5.00 13.38 -14.59
CA TYR A 287 -6.40 13.18 -14.99
C TYR A 287 -6.62 13.23 -16.51
N MET A 288 -5.90 14.08 -17.26
CA MET A 288 -6.06 14.19 -18.71
C MET A 288 -5.62 12.92 -19.44
N LYS A 289 -4.57 12.24 -18.96
CA LYS A 289 -4.12 10.96 -19.53
C LYS A 289 -5.13 9.85 -19.24
N TRP A 290 -5.72 9.82 -18.05
CA TRP A 290 -6.81 8.90 -17.71
C TRP A 290 -8.06 9.15 -18.56
N GLU A 291 -8.48 10.40 -18.72
CA GLU A 291 -9.63 10.75 -19.55
C GLU A 291 -9.40 10.34 -21.02
N ALA A 292 -8.20 10.62 -21.55
CA ALA A 292 -7.82 10.18 -22.88
C ALA A 292 -7.87 8.65 -23.03
N LEU A 293 -7.32 7.89 -22.07
CA LEU A 293 -7.33 6.43 -22.08
C LEU A 293 -8.75 5.85 -21.97
N SER A 294 -9.60 6.44 -21.13
CA SER A 294 -10.91 5.88 -20.77
C SER A 294 -12.04 6.19 -21.76
N ASN A 295 -11.81 7.08 -22.74
CA ASN A 295 -12.81 7.42 -23.75
C ASN A 295 -13.42 6.21 -24.50
N PRO A 296 -12.64 5.21 -24.97
CA PRO A 296 -13.20 4.02 -25.61
C PRO A 296 -14.02 3.14 -24.66
N PHE A 297 -13.72 3.16 -23.36
CA PHE A 297 -14.34 2.27 -22.37
C PHE A 297 -15.81 2.60 -22.12
N ARG A 298 -16.20 3.87 -22.37
CA ARG A 298 -17.58 4.36 -22.21
C ARG A 298 -18.60 3.72 -23.16
N PHE A 299 -18.14 3.00 -24.18
CA PHE A 299 -19.00 2.32 -25.15
C PHE A 299 -19.26 0.84 -24.80
N GLY A 300 -18.69 0.36 -23.68
CA GLY A 300 -18.97 -0.98 -23.15
C GLY A 300 -20.42 -1.20 -22.76
N ALA A 301 -20.80 -2.47 -22.62
CA ALA A 301 -22.10 -2.82 -22.04
C ALA A 301 -22.15 -2.47 -20.54
N GLN A 302 -23.38 -2.36 -20.01
CA GLN A 302 -23.58 -2.26 -18.57
C GLN A 302 -22.94 -3.47 -17.86
N GLY A 303 -22.31 -3.20 -16.72
CA GLY A 303 -21.57 -4.21 -15.97
C GLY A 303 -20.07 -4.26 -16.29
N SER A 304 -19.59 -3.57 -17.33
CA SER A 304 -18.13 -3.48 -17.59
C SER A 304 -17.37 -2.86 -16.41
N ARG A 305 -16.16 -3.40 -16.15
CA ARG A 305 -15.31 -3.05 -15.01
C ARG A 305 -13.89 -2.69 -15.45
N VAL A 306 -13.28 -1.74 -14.75
CA VAL A 306 -11.83 -1.51 -14.78
C VAL A 306 -11.29 -1.76 -13.38
N LEU A 307 -10.31 -2.66 -13.26
CA LEU A 307 -9.55 -2.89 -12.05
C LEU A 307 -8.21 -2.17 -12.17
N VAL A 308 -7.88 -1.34 -11.19
CA VAL A 308 -6.64 -0.58 -11.14
C VAL A 308 -5.85 -1.04 -9.92
N THR A 309 -4.54 -1.27 -10.05
CA THR A 309 -3.65 -1.36 -8.89
C THR A 309 -2.75 -0.12 -8.88
N THR A 310 -2.61 0.52 -7.71
CA THR A 310 -1.79 1.74 -7.58
C THR A 310 -1.25 1.89 -6.16
N ARG A 311 -0.23 2.73 -5.99
CA ARG A 311 0.30 3.11 -4.67
C ARG A 311 -0.27 4.43 -4.15
N GLU A 312 -0.94 5.19 -5.00
CA GLU A 312 -1.46 6.53 -4.70
C GLU A 312 -2.97 6.46 -4.42
N GLU A 313 -3.46 7.26 -3.46
CA GLU A 313 -4.87 7.35 -3.06
C GLU A 313 -5.66 8.38 -3.87
#